data_AF-A0A3M7AZG6-F1
#
_entry.id   AF-A0A3M7AZG6-F1
#
_cell.length_a   1.000
_cell.length_b   1.000
_cell.length_c   1.000
_cell.angle_alpha   90.00
_cell.angle_beta   90.00
_cell.angle_gamma   90.00
#
_symmetry.space_group_name_H-M   'P 1'
#
loop_
_entity.id
_entity.type
_entity.pdbx_description
1 polymer ?
#
loop_
_entity_poly.entity_id
_entity_poly.type
_entity_poly.pdbx_seq_one_letter_code
_entity_poly.pdbx_strand_id
1 'polypeptide(L)' 'ALKTTYVNIHHLVDAKKRGEHPRHFPSRKALSDYIRQTQSWFPKKVAKQNGFLKALLIDVWGSRED' A
#
# COMPACT_ATOMS: atom_id res chain seq x y z
N ALA A 1 6.29 -17.37 14.02
CA ALA A 1 7.07 -16.64 12.98
C ALA A 1 6.19 -15.55 12.36
N LEU A 2 6.74 -14.35 12.09
CA LEU A 2 6.02 -13.29 11.39
C LEU A 2 5.98 -13.59 9.89
N LYS A 3 4.79 -13.57 9.27
CA LYS A 3 4.62 -13.77 7.83
C LYS A 3 4.54 -12.40 7.14
N THR A 4 5.39 -12.18 6.14
CA THR A 4 5.30 -10.98 5.29
C THR A 4 3.97 -11.00 4.54
N THR A 5 3.26 -9.88 4.56
CA THR A 5 2.00 -9.70 3.82
C THR A 5 2.05 -8.40 3.04
N TYR A 6 1.51 -8.43 1.81
CA TYR A 6 1.38 -7.26 0.96
C TYR A 6 -0.10 -6.89 0.92
N VAL A 7 -0.44 -5.73 1.47
CA VAL A 7 -1.81 -5.23 1.57
C VAL A 7 -1.81 -3.72 1.37
N ASN A 8 -2.84 -3.21 0.70
CA ASN A 8 -3.05 -1.76 0.61
C ASN A 8 -3.63 -1.25 1.95
N ILE A 9 -3.08 -0.16 2.49
CA ILE A 9 -3.50 0.37 3.80
C ILE A 9 -4.95 0.86 3.81
N HIS A 10 -5.47 1.46 2.73
CA HIS A 10 -6.89 1.83 2.65
C HIS A 10 -7.76 0.58 2.82
N HIS A 11 -7.43 -0.48 2.09
CA HIS A 11 -8.18 -1.74 2.15
C HIS A 11 -8.10 -2.41 3.51
N LEU A 12 -6.93 -2.35 4.17
CA LEU A 12 -6.76 -2.88 5.51
C LEU A 12 -7.68 -2.17 6.50
N VAL A 13 -7.71 -0.84 6.46
CA VAL A 13 -8.55 -0.03 7.35
C VAL A 13 -10.03 -0.26 7.04
N ASP A 14 -10.40 -0.29 5.77
CA ASP A 14 -11.79 -0.44 5.36
C ASP A 14 -12.33 -1.84 5.67
N ALA A 15 -11.55 -2.89 5.39
CA ALA A 15 -11.92 -4.26 5.74
C ALA A 15 -12.06 -4.41 7.27
N LYS A 16 -11.15 -3.83 8.05
CA LYS A 16 -11.25 -3.82 9.51
C LYS A 16 -12.53 -3.14 10.01
N LYS A 17 -12.93 -2.02 9.41
CA LYS A 17 -14.19 -1.33 9.76
C LYS A 17 -15.42 -2.18 9.44
N ARG A 18 -15.36 -2.99 8.38
CA ARG A 18 -16.46 -3.87 7.96
C ARG A 18 -16.45 -5.26 8.62
N GLY A 19 -15.41 -5.59 9.40
CA GLY A 19 -15.23 -6.95 9.94
C GLY A 19 -14.80 -7.98 8.89
N GLU A 20 -14.23 -7.52 7.78
CA GLU A 20 -13.79 -8.34 6.65
C GLU A 20 -12.27 -8.56 6.66
N HIS A 21 -11.82 -9.52 5.85
CA HIS A 21 -10.41 -9.69 5.56
C HIS A 21 -9.98 -8.81 4.38
N PRO A 22 -8.85 -8.09 4.48
CA PRO A 22 -8.36 -7.28 3.38
C PRO A 22 -7.81 -8.16 2.26
N ARG A 23 -7.82 -7.61 1.03
CA ARG A 23 -7.16 -8.24 -0.10
C ARG A 23 -5.66 -8.34 0.12
N HIS A 24 -5.12 -9.55 0.06
CA HIS A 24 -3.69 -9.80 0.03
C HIS A 24 -3.17 -9.85 -1.40
N PHE A 25 -1.94 -9.37 -1.58
CA PHE A 25 -1.22 -9.42 -2.84
C PHE A 25 -0.07 -10.42 -2.74
N PRO A 26 0.23 -11.14 -3.83
CA PRO A 26 1.28 -12.17 -3.82
C PRO A 26 2.69 -11.58 -3.77
N SER A 27 2.88 -10.32 -4.17
CA SER A 27 4.18 -9.66 -4.19
C SER A 27 4.07 -8.15 -3.99
N ARG A 28 5.19 -7.53 -3.63
CA ARG A 28 5.34 -6.07 -3.59
C ARG A 28 5.01 -5.41 -4.93
N LYS A 29 5.48 -5.99 -6.04
CA LYS A 29 5.18 -5.52 -7.39
C LYS A 29 3.68 -5.57 -7.69
N ALA A 30 3.00 -6.67 -7.37
CA ALA A 30 1.56 -6.80 -7.60
C ALA A 30 0.74 -5.77 -6.79
N LEU A 31 1.19 -5.46 -5.57
CA LEU A 31 0.60 -4.38 -4.77
C LEU A 31 0.85 -3.00 -5.42
N SER A 32 2.08 -2.70 -5.84
CA SER A 32 2.41 -1.43 -6.50
C SER A 32 1.64 -1.23 -7.81
N ASP A 33 1.58 -2.27 -8.65
CA ASP A 33 0.83 -2.24 -9.91
C ASP A 33 -0.66 -2.00 -9.65
N TYR A 34 -1.24 -2.68 -8.65
CA TYR A 34 -2.61 -2.43 -8.22
C TYR A 34 -2.84 -0.98 -7.80
N ILE A 35 -1.99 -0.44 -6.92
CA ILE A 35 -2.13 0.94 -6.42
C ILE A 35 -2.07 1.96 -7.57
N ARG A 36 -1.15 1.76 -8.53
CA ARG A 36 -1.00 2.62 -9.70
C ARG A 36 -2.25 2.56 -10.59
N GLN A 37 -2.80 1.36 -10.82
CA GLN A 37 -3.98 1.15 -11.67
C GLN A 37 -5.26 1.75 -11.08
N THR A 38 -5.50 1.55 -9.78
CA THR A 38 -6.77 1.96 -9.14
C THR A 38 -6.74 3.35 -8.52
N GLN A 39 -5.60 4.02 -8.63
CA GLN A 39 -5.33 5.29 -7.96
C GLN A 39 -5.52 5.27 -6.43
N SER A 40 -5.38 4.10 -5.80
CA SER A 40 -5.64 3.89 -4.38
C SER A 40 -4.43 4.23 -3.50
N TRP A 41 -3.97 5.48 -3.57
CA TRP A 41 -2.87 6.02 -2.77
C TRP A 41 -3.26 7.27 -2.00
N PHE A 42 -2.51 7.57 -0.94
CA PHE A 42 -2.70 8.80 -0.17
C PHE A 42 -2.24 10.03 -0.95
N PRO A 43 -2.99 11.14 -0.95
CA PRO A 43 -2.57 12.37 -1.59
C PRO A 43 -1.16 12.79 -1.17
N LYS A 44 -0.33 13.22 -2.12
CA LYS A 44 1.08 13.59 -1.89
C LYS A 44 1.27 14.58 -0.75
N LYS A 45 0.32 15.51 -0.56
CA LYS A 45 0.32 16.49 0.54
C LYS A 45 0.23 15.80 1.91
N VAL A 46 -0.70 14.87 2.06
CA VAL A 46 -0.90 14.08 3.29
C VAL A 46 0.30 13.16 3.54
N ALA A 47 0.78 12.50 2.48
CA ALA A 47 1.92 11.61 2.60
C ALA A 47 3.21 12.33 3.03
N LYS A 48 3.45 13.56 2.58
CA LYS A 48 4.61 14.35 3.01
C LYS A 48 4.59 14.73 4.50
N GLN A 49 3.40 14.81 5.10
CA GLN A 49 3.23 15.12 6.52
C GLN A 49 3.41 13.88 7.42
N ASN A 50 3.46 12.67 6.85
CA ASN A 50 3.60 11.42 7.57
C ASN A 50 4.71 10.56 6.97
N GLY A 51 5.81 10.36 7.69
CA GLY A 51 6.99 9.64 7.21
C GLY A 51 6.71 8.23 6.68
N PHE A 52 5.74 7.52 7.25
CA PHE A 52 5.34 6.19 6.80
C PHE A 52 4.61 6.24 5.45
N LEU A 53 3.67 7.16 5.30
CA LEU A 53 2.96 7.35 4.04
C LEU A 53 3.90 7.82 2.93
N LYS A 54 4.87 8.67 3.25
CA LYS A 54 5.95 9.05 2.32
C LYS A 54 6.74 7.83 1.85
N ALA A 55 7.14 6.95 2.77
CA ALA A 55 7.89 5.74 2.43
C ALA A 55 7.10 4.81 1.49
N LEU A 56 5.78 4.68 1.70
CA LEU A 56 4.92 3.90 0.81
C LEU A 56 4.81 4.50 -0.58
N LEU A 57 4.74 5.83 -0.72
CA LEU A 57 4.78 6.47 -2.04
C LEU A 57 6.13 6.26 -2.74
N ILE A 58 7.24 6.35 -1.99
CA ILE A 58 8.56 6.01 -2.56
C ILE A 58 8.59 4.57 -3.00
N ASP A 59 7.96 3.67 -2.25
CA ASP A 59 7.94 2.27 -2.63
C ASP A 59 7.14 1.99 -3.91
N VAL A 60 5.97 2.60 -4.02
CA VAL A 60 5.08 2.38 -5.16
C VAL A 60 5.61 3.01 -6.44
N TRP A 61 6.39 4.10 -6.41
CA TRP A 61 6.88 4.81 -7.61
C TRP A 61 8.40 4.90 -7.77
N GLY A 62 9.15 4.71 -6.70
CA GLY A 62 10.60 4.92 -6.63
C GLY A 62 11.42 3.66 -6.78
N SER A 63 10.85 2.56 -7.27
CA SER A 63 11.60 1.35 -7.59
C SER A 63 12.69 1.69 -8.62
N ARG A 64 13.92 1.88 -8.16
CA ARG A 64 15.11 1.51 -8.94
C ARG A 64 15.12 -0.01 -8.98
N GLU A 65 15.19 -0.55 -10.18
CA GLU A 65 15.48 -1.95 -10.44
C GLU A 65 16.87 -2.26 -9.86
N ASP A 66 16.93 -3.27 -8.99
CA ASP A 66 18.13 -4.08 -8.73
C ASP A 66 17.92 -5.42 -9.46
#